data_AF-I3SWN2-F1
#
_entry.id   AF-I3SWN2-F1
#
_cell.length_a   1.000
_cell.length_b   1.000
_cell.length_c   1.000
_cell.angle_alpha   90.00
_cell.angle_beta   90.00
_cell.angle_gamma   90.00
#
_symmetry.space_group_name_H-M   'P 1'
#
loop_
_entity.id
_entity.type
_entity.pdbx_description
1 polymer ?
#
loop_
_entity_poly.entity_id
_entity_poly.type
_entity_poly.pdbx_seq_one_letter_code
_entity_poly.pdbx_strand_id
1 'polypeptide(L)'
;MRFKLKSSYVKELDTLRRSFVVVPCAILAILIHPYTIHSRLNRISWAFGTYLEAISVLPQLHYLQNAKMVETFTGYYVFALGVSRFFLFAHWLIQSYENPRLYFLLVENGNVWLILALLSELVQTFILADFCYYYMKSFIQGQLLRKMPI
;
A
#
# COMPACT_ATOMS: atom_id res chain seq x y z
N MET A 1 18.17 9.07 -0.83
CA MET A 1 18.39 8.80 -2.28
C MET A 1 18.67 10.04 -3.12
N ARG A 2 17.82 11.08 -3.06
CA ARG A 2 17.81 12.22 -4.01
C ARG A 2 19.13 12.92 -4.34
N PHE A 3 20.09 12.93 -3.41
CA PHE A 3 21.35 13.67 -3.58
C PHE A 3 22.54 12.74 -3.87
N LYS A 4 22.74 11.68 -3.08
CA LYS A 4 23.91 10.79 -3.18
C LYS A 4 23.78 9.69 -4.25
N LEU A 5 22.56 9.27 -4.59
CA LEU A 5 22.28 8.16 -5.52
C LEU A 5 21.57 8.63 -6.79
N LYS A 6 21.70 9.92 -7.12
CA LYS A 6 21.02 10.53 -8.27
C LYS A 6 21.50 9.93 -9.61
N SER A 7 22.77 9.54 -9.71
CA SER A 7 23.36 8.95 -10.92
C SER A 7 22.82 7.56 -11.26
N SER A 8 22.41 6.79 -10.27
CA SER A 8 21.83 5.45 -10.45
C SER A 8 20.31 5.45 -10.65
N TYR A 9 19.66 6.62 -10.55
CA TYR A 9 18.21 6.74 -10.70
C TYR A 9 17.82 6.93 -12.17
N VAL A 10 17.10 5.94 -12.71
CA VAL A 10 16.61 5.96 -14.09
C VAL A 10 15.22 6.59 -14.12
N LYS A 11 15.17 7.88 -14.44
CA LYS A 11 13.92 8.66 -14.47
C LYS A 11 12.91 8.14 -15.51
N GLU A 12 13.39 7.45 -16.55
CA GLU A 12 12.55 6.90 -17.62
C GLU A 12 11.62 5.77 -17.14
N LEU A 13 11.98 5.09 -16.05
CA LEU A 13 11.18 4.00 -15.46
C LEU A 13 10.11 4.53 -14.49
N ASP A 14 10.32 5.71 -13.89
CA ASP A 14 9.41 6.38 -12.95
C ASP A 14 8.46 7.34 -13.70
N THR A 15 7.54 6.76 -14.47
CA THR A 15 6.58 7.48 -15.32
C THR A 15 5.36 8.01 -14.53
N LEU A 16 5.11 7.50 -13.33
CA LEU A 16 3.96 7.91 -12.51
C LEU A 16 4.23 9.24 -11.80
N ARG A 17 3.40 10.24 -12.09
CA ARG A 17 3.50 11.55 -11.43
C ARG A 17 3.01 11.42 -9.98
N ARG A 18 3.90 11.67 -9.01
CA ARG A 18 3.60 11.60 -7.56
C ARG A 18 2.37 12.41 -7.13
N SER A 19 2.05 13.49 -7.85
CA SER A 19 0.85 14.30 -7.59
C SER A 19 -0.46 13.52 -7.76
N PHE A 20 -0.53 12.53 -8.67
CA PHE A 20 -1.71 11.68 -8.84
C PHE A 20 -1.97 10.78 -7.65
N VAL A 21 -0.95 10.49 -6.84
CA VAL A 21 -1.08 9.69 -5.63
C VAL A 21 -1.42 10.61 -4.45
N VAL A 22 -0.65 11.67 -4.26
CA VAL A 22 -0.75 12.51 -3.06
C VAL A 22 -2.05 13.33 -3.01
N VAL A 23 -2.48 13.89 -4.14
CA VAL A 23 -3.65 14.79 -4.16
C VAL A 23 -4.95 14.06 -3.82
N PRO A 24 -5.26 12.89 -4.40
CA PRO A 24 -6.44 12.12 -4.00
C PRO A 24 -6.41 11.68 -2.54
N CYS A 25 -5.24 11.26 -2.02
CA CYS A 25 -5.09 10.89 -0.61
C CYS A 25 -5.40 12.07 0.33
N ALA A 26 -4.93 13.27 -0.02
CA ALA A 26 -5.19 14.47 0.77
C ALA A 26 -6.67 14.86 0.76
N ILE A 27 -7.33 14.77 -0.40
CA ILE A 27 -8.77 15.04 -0.53
C ILE A 27 -9.57 14.03 0.30
N LEU A 28 -9.27 12.73 0.15
CA LEU A 28 -9.94 11.67 0.91
C LEU A 28 -9.73 11.82 2.41
N ALA A 29 -8.52 12.20 2.86
CA ALA A 29 -8.23 12.40 4.28
C ALA A 29 -8.99 13.59 4.90
N ILE A 30 -9.27 14.63 4.13
CA ILE A 30 -10.07 15.77 4.62
C ILE A 30 -11.55 15.37 4.71
N LEU A 31 -12.05 14.69 3.69
CA LEU A 31 -13.45 14.25 3.62
C LEU A 31 -13.77 13.15 4.64
N ILE A 32 -12.85 12.21 4.80
CA ILE A 32 -13.06 10.96 5.54
C ILE A 32 -11.89 10.78 6.50
N HIS A 33 -12.11 11.21 7.73
CA HIS A 33 -11.15 11.08 8.83
C HIS A 33 -11.85 10.47 10.04
N PRO A 34 -11.11 9.76 10.90
CA PRO A 34 -11.71 9.06 12.02
C PRO A 34 -12.17 10.05 13.08
N TYR A 35 -13.30 9.75 13.71
CA TYR A 35 -13.82 10.49 14.85
C TYR A 35 -13.17 9.98 16.14
N THR A 36 -11.97 10.49 16.45
CA THR A 36 -11.25 10.23 17.72
C THR A 36 -11.18 11.47 18.60
N ILE A 37 -10.82 11.28 19.88
CA ILE A 37 -10.71 12.32 20.91
C ILE A 37 -9.58 13.34 20.58
N HIS A 38 -8.67 13.00 19.68
CA HIS A 38 -7.52 13.84 19.33
C HIS A 38 -7.89 15.07 18.49
N SER A 39 -6.97 16.04 18.40
CA SER A 39 -7.12 17.25 17.60
C SER A 39 -7.45 16.93 16.13
N ARG A 40 -8.26 17.77 15.48
CA ARG A 40 -8.69 17.55 14.08
C ARG A 40 -7.54 17.34 13.11
N LEU A 41 -6.42 18.04 13.31
CA LEU A 41 -5.21 17.89 12.50
C LEU A 41 -4.59 16.49 12.64
N ASN A 42 -4.49 15.95 13.85
CA ASN A 42 -3.94 14.61 14.04
C ASN A 42 -4.82 13.54 13.37
N ARG A 43 -6.14 13.73 13.37
CA ARG A 43 -7.08 12.79 12.73
C ARG A 43 -6.94 12.78 11.22
N ILE A 44 -6.85 13.97 10.60
CA ILE A 44 -6.63 14.10 9.16
C ILE A 44 -5.25 13.57 8.79
N SER A 45 -4.20 13.88 9.55
CA SER A 45 -2.85 13.35 9.31
C SER A 45 -2.78 11.83 9.41
N TRP A 46 -3.52 11.23 10.35
CA TRP A 46 -3.60 9.78 10.45
C TRP A 46 -4.32 9.16 9.26
N ALA A 47 -5.50 9.68 8.89
CA ALA A 47 -6.23 9.24 7.69
C ALA A 47 -5.40 9.39 6.41
N PHE A 48 -4.71 10.53 6.28
CA PHE A 48 -3.79 10.79 5.18
C PHE A 48 -2.65 9.77 5.14
N GLY A 49 -2.07 9.45 6.30
CA GLY A 49 -1.05 8.41 6.41
C GLY A 49 -1.54 7.05 5.90
N THR A 50 -2.70 6.59 6.37
CA THR A 50 -3.30 5.32 5.95
C THR A 50 -3.59 5.27 4.45
N TYR A 51 -4.20 6.32 3.88
CA TYR A 51 -4.51 6.35 2.44
C TYR A 51 -3.25 6.46 1.57
N LEU A 52 -2.30 7.29 1.99
CA LEU A 52 -1.05 7.45 1.28
C LEU A 52 -0.24 6.16 1.31
N GLU A 53 -0.22 5.45 2.44
CA GLU A 53 0.47 4.18 2.60
C GLU A 53 -0.06 3.13 1.63
N ALA A 54 -1.38 2.96 1.53
CA ALA A 54 -2.01 2.03 0.60
C ALA A 54 -1.65 2.33 -0.87
N ILE A 55 -1.68 3.61 -1.26
CA ILE A 55 -1.46 4.02 -2.66
C ILE A 55 0.04 4.14 -2.99
N SER A 56 0.92 4.34 -2.00
CA SER A 56 2.38 4.49 -2.21
C SER A 56 3.06 3.25 -2.76
N VAL A 57 2.45 2.07 -2.60
CA VAL A 57 2.95 0.81 -3.16
C VAL A 57 2.80 0.75 -4.68
N LEU A 58 1.80 1.41 -5.25
CA LEU A 58 1.54 1.41 -6.70
C LEU A 58 2.72 1.97 -7.54
N PRO A 59 3.23 3.19 -7.30
CA PRO A 59 4.36 3.70 -8.09
C PRO A 59 5.62 2.86 -7.93
N GLN A 60 5.82 2.27 -6.75
CA GLN A 60 6.94 1.38 -6.49
C GLN A 60 6.83 0.08 -7.31
N LEU A 61 5.65 -0.54 -7.35
CA LEU A 61 5.41 -1.74 -8.16
C LEU A 61 5.47 -1.45 -9.66
N HIS A 62 4.90 -0.32 -10.10
CA HIS A 62 4.95 0.11 -11.51
C HIS A 62 6.39 0.33 -11.99
N TYR A 63 7.24 0.91 -11.13
CA TYR A 63 8.67 1.04 -11.42
C TYR A 63 9.34 -0.34 -11.60
N LEU A 64 9.05 -1.29 -10.71
CA LEU A 64 9.60 -2.65 -10.80
C LEU A 64 9.11 -3.38 -12.05
N GLN A 65 7.84 -3.20 -12.43
CA GLN A 65 7.26 -3.72 -13.68
C GLN A 65 7.97 -3.16 -14.91
N ASN A 66 8.19 -1.84 -14.96
CA ASN A 66 8.87 -1.18 -16.07
C ASN A 66 10.34 -1.59 -16.17
N ALA A 67 11.00 -1.80 -15.03
CA ALA A 67 12.41 -2.19 -14.99
C ALA A 67 12.67 -3.55 -15.65
N LYS A 68 11.65 -4.43 -15.73
CA LYS A 68 11.68 -5.80 -16.34
C LYS A 68 12.74 -6.75 -15.78
N MET A 69 13.60 -6.26 -14.90
CA MET A 69 14.64 -6.95 -14.15
C MET A 69 14.55 -6.49 -12.71
N VAL A 70 14.25 -7.42 -11.80
CA VAL A 70 14.23 -7.16 -10.37
C VAL A 70 15.44 -7.85 -9.77
N GLU A 71 16.31 -7.08 -9.12
CA GLU A 71 17.42 -7.65 -8.36
C GLU A 71 16.89 -8.55 -7.24
N THR A 72 17.55 -9.68 -6.98
CA THR A 72 17.12 -10.66 -5.97
C THR A 72 16.92 -10.03 -4.58
N PHE A 73 17.79 -9.10 -4.18
CA PHE A 73 17.67 -8.36 -2.92
C PHE A 73 16.41 -7.49 -2.87
N THR A 74 16.11 -6.79 -3.97
CA THR A 74 14.90 -5.97 -4.09
C THR A 74 13.65 -6.86 -4.01
N GLY A 75 13.70 -8.04 -4.62
CA GLY A 75 12.64 -9.04 -4.55
C GLY A 75 12.33 -9.53 -3.12
N TYR A 76 13.35 -9.90 -2.34
CA TYR A 76 13.17 -10.27 -0.92
C TYR A 76 12.59 -9.14 -0.09
N TYR A 77 13.02 -7.90 -0.33
CA TYR A 77 12.48 -6.73 0.35
C TYR A 77 10.98 -6.55 0.07
N VAL A 78 10.56 -6.63 -1.19
CA VAL A 78 9.13 -6.48 -1.55
C VAL A 78 8.31 -7.66 -1.03
N PHE A 79 8.86 -8.88 -1.01
CA PHE A 79 8.20 -10.03 -0.41
C PHE A 79 7.98 -9.86 1.11
N ALA A 80 9.00 -9.43 1.85
CA ALA A 80 8.88 -9.14 3.28
C ALA A 80 7.88 -8.02 3.57
N LEU A 81 7.85 -6.98 2.71
CA LEU A 81 6.83 -5.94 2.75
C LEU A 81 5.43 -6.54 2.57
N GLY A 82 5.25 -7.48 1.63
CA GLY A 82 4.02 -8.25 1.43
C GLY A 82 3.54 -8.97 2.67
N VAL A 83 4.43 -9.73 3.29
CA VAL A 83 4.13 -10.48 4.52
C VAL A 83 3.72 -9.54 5.66
N SER A 84 4.45 -8.44 5.84
CA SER A 84 4.11 -7.43 6.87
C SER A 84 2.72 -6.85 6.67
N ARG A 85 2.29 -6.59 5.43
CA ARG A 85 0.97 -6.04 5.13
C ARG A 85 -0.15 -7.05 5.34
N PHE A 86 0.10 -8.31 4.99
CA PHE A 86 -0.84 -9.38 5.27
C PHE A 86 -1.14 -9.51 6.77
N PHE A 87 -0.12 -9.40 7.63
CA PHE A 87 -0.33 -9.41 9.08
C PHE A 87 -1.10 -8.18 9.58
N LEU A 88 -0.89 -7.01 8.98
CA LEU A 88 -1.64 -5.79 9.32
C LEU A 88 -3.13 -5.95 8.97
N PHE A 89 -3.44 -6.48 7.78
CA PHE A 89 -4.81 -6.81 7.40
C PHE A 89 -5.45 -7.86 8.33
N ALA A 90 -4.70 -8.92 8.67
CA ALA A 90 -5.16 -9.94 9.61
C ALA A 90 -5.44 -9.37 11.01
N HIS A 91 -4.60 -8.45 11.49
CA HIS A 91 -4.83 -7.75 12.76
C HIS A 91 -6.16 -7.00 12.77
N TRP A 92 -6.44 -6.21 11.71
CA TRP A 92 -7.71 -5.50 11.58
C TRP A 92 -8.92 -6.44 11.50
N LEU A 93 -8.78 -7.58 10.81
CA LEU A 93 -9.82 -8.61 10.76
C LEU A 93 -10.11 -9.20 12.14
N ILE A 94 -9.07 -9.58 12.90
CA ILE A 94 -9.22 -10.11 14.26
C ILE A 94 -9.92 -9.08 15.14
N GLN A 95 -9.51 -7.80 15.08
CA GLN A 95 -10.13 -6.74 15.85
C GLN A 95 -11.62 -6.56 15.50
N SER A 96 -11.99 -6.75 14.23
CA SER A 96 -13.40 -6.72 13.78
C SER A 96 -14.23 -7.87 14.32
N TYR A 97 -13.63 -9.06 14.42
CA TYR A 97 -14.29 -10.24 14.94
C TYR A 97 -14.44 -10.20 16.48
N GLU A 98 -13.42 -9.71 17.19
CA GLU A 98 -13.43 -9.61 18.65
C GLU A 98 -14.35 -8.50 19.17
N ASN A 99 -14.51 -7.41 18.43
CA ASN A 99 -15.30 -6.25 18.84
C ASN A 99 -16.44 -5.90 17.88
N PRO A 100 -17.40 -6.83 17.64
CA PRO A 100 -18.43 -6.66 16.62
C PRO A 100 -19.40 -5.53 16.97
N ARG A 101 -19.69 -5.31 18.27
CA ARG A 101 -20.53 -4.18 18.72
C ARG A 101 -19.88 -2.83 18.46
N LEU A 102 -18.58 -2.71 18.68
CA LEU A 102 -17.86 -1.46 18.42
C LEU A 102 -17.83 -1.17 16.92
N TYR A 103 -17.59 -2.19 16.10
CA TYR A 103 -17.66 -2.08 14.64
C TYR A 103 -19.04 -1.64 14.17
N PHE A 104 -20.10 -2.32 14.63
CA PHE A 104 -21.47 -2.00 14.25
C PHE A 104 -21.87 -0.59 14.66
N LEU A 105 -21.56 -0.18 15.90
CA LEU A 105 -21.83 1.17 16.41
C LEU A 105 -21.06 2.26 15.66
N LEU A 106 -19.80 1.99 15.25
CA LEU A 106 -19.02 2.94 14.45
C LEU A 106 -19.62 3.10 13.05
N VAL A 107 -20.08 2.01 12.44
CA VAL A 107 -20.75 2.06 11.13
C VAL A 107 -22.11 2.77 11.21
N GLU A 108 -22.92 2.47 12.24
CA GLU A 108 -24.22 3.13 12.47
C GLU A 108 -24.08 4.63 12.77
N ASN A 109 -23.04 5.05 13.48
CA ASN A 109 -22.73 6.46 13.72
C ASN A 109 -22.18 7.21 12.49
N GLY A 110 -22.18 6.57 11.31
CA GLY A 110 -21.70 7.16 10.06
C GLY A 110 -20.17 7.26 9.96
N ASN A 111 -19.42 6.55 10.80
CA ASN A 111 -17.96 6.53 10.75
C ASN A 111 -17.47 5.53 9.69
N VAL A 112 -17.63 5.92 8.42
CA VAL A 112 -17.18 5.18 7.22
C VAL A 112 -15.66 4.98 7.13
N TRP A 113 -14.88 5.66 7.98
CA TRP A 113 -13.42 5.59 7.98
C TRP A 113 -12.90 4.16 8.16
N LEU A 114 -13.50 3.38 9.04
CA LEU A 114 -13.05 2.02 9.35
C LEU A 114 -13.25 1.05 8.17
N ILE A 115 -14.37 1.20 7.46
CA ILE A 115 -14.66 0.45 6.24
C ILE A 115 -13.63 0.80 5.15
N LEU A 116 -13.32 2.09 4.99
CA LEU A 116 -12.34 2.55 4.01
C LEU A 116 -10.91 2.13 4.35
N ALA A 117 -10.53 2.11 5.64
CA ALA A 117 -9.24 1.60 6.08
C ALA A 117 -9.10 0.11 5.74
N LEU A 118 -10.10 -0.71 6.09
CA LEU A 118 -10.13 -2.14 5.73
C LEU A 118 -10.11 -2.35 4.21
N LEU A 119 -10.87 -1.56 3.47
CA LEU A 119 -10.89 -1.63 2.01
C LEU A 119 -9.52 -1.26 1.41
N SER A 120 -8.85 -0.24 1.95
CA SER A 120 -7.51 0.15 1.49
C SER A 120 -6.47 -0.93 1.75
N GLU A 121 -6.52 -1.57 2.93
CA GLU A 121 -5.61 -2.67 3.29
C GLU A 121 -5.87 -3.91 2.42
N LEU A 122 -7.14 -4.20 2.11
CA LEU A 122 -7.53 -5.30 1.22
C LEU A 122 -6.99 -5.07 -0.20
N VAL A 123 -7.22 -3.87 -0.76
CA VAL A 123 -6.73 -3.50 -2.10
C VAL A 123 -5.20 -3.61 -2.15
N GLN A 124 -4.50 -3.10 -1.14
CA GLN A 124 -3.05 -3.18 -1.06
C GLN A 124 -2.55 -4.63 -0.95
N THR A 125 -3.18 -5.44 -0.10
CA THR A 125 -2.83 -6.85 0.08
C THR A 125 -3.03 -7.64 -1.21
N PHE A 126 -4.10 -7.37 -1.96
CA PHE A 126 -4.39 -8.03 -3.23
C PHE A 126 -3.33 -7.69 -4.30
N ILE A 127 -3.02 -6.40 -4.48
CA ILE A 127 -2.01 -5.93 -5.44
C ILE A 127 -0.64 -6.55 -5.11
N LEU A 128 -0.28 -6.59 -3.84
CA LEU A 128 1.01 -7.10 -3.40
C LEU A 128 1.08 -8.63 -3.45
N ALA A 129 -0.04 -9.32 -3.21
CA ALA A 129 -0.15 -10.77 -3.39
C ALA A 129 0.02 -11.17 -4.85
N ASP A 130 -0.59 -10.44 -5.79
CA ASP A 130 -0.41 -10.66 -7.23
C ASP A 130 1.07 -10.53 -7.64
N PHE A 131 1.72 -9.45 -7.19
CA PHE A 131 3.16 -9.27 -7.40
C PHE A 131 3.98 -10.42 -6.79
N CYS A 132 3.73 -10.79 -5.54
CA CYS A 132 4.44 -11.87 -4.86
C CYS A 132 4.26 -13.23 -5.57
N TYR A 133 3.07 -13.50 -6.10
CA TYR A 133 2.80 -14.73 -6.87
C TYR A 133 3.66 -14.80 -8.14
N TYR A 134 3.67 -13.74 -8.96
CA TYR A 134 4.49 -13.70 -10.17
C TYR A 134 5.99 -13.67 -9.87
N TYR A 135 6.40 -13.00 -8.79
CA TYR A 135 7.78 -13.01 -8.33
C TYR A 135 8.25 -14.42 -7.94
N MET A 136 7.48 -15.13 -7.11
CA MET A 136 7.80 -16.50 -6.68
C MET A 136 7.83 -17.47 -7.87
N LYS A 137 6.89 -17.34 -8.81
CA LYS A 137 6.88 -18.13 -10.04
C LYS A 137 8.15 -17.90 -10.87
N SER A 138 8.59 -16.66 -11.02
CA SER A 138 9.81 -16.29 -11.76
C SER A 138 11.08 -16.78 -11.06
N PHE A 139 11.09 -16.77 -9.71
CA PHE A 139 12.19 -17.26 -8.88
C PHE A 139 12.37 -18.79 -9.02
N ILE A 140 11.29 -19.56 -8.91
CA ILE A 140 11.30 -21.02 -9.02
C ILE A 140 11.74 -21.48 -10.42
N GLN A 141 11.38 -20.73 -11.46
CA GLN A 141 11.78 -21.03 -12.84
C GLN A 141 13.25 -20.72 -13.14
N GLY A 142 14.00 -20.13 -12.20
CA GLY A 142 15.40 -19.72 -12.42
C GLY A 142 15.55 -18.60 -13.47
N GLN A 143 14.43 -18.00 -13.90
CA GLN A 143 14.37 -16.97 -14.92
C GLN A 143 14.28 -15.57 -14.30
N LEU A 144 15.16 -15.29 -13.32
CA LEU A 144 15.30 -13.97 -12.67
C LEU A 144 15.55 -12.82 -13.67
N LEU A 145 15.78 -13.12 -14.96
CA LEU A 145 16.06 -12.20 -16.06
C LEU A 145 14.98 -12.12 -17.16
N ARG A 146 13.76 -12.67 -17.00
CA ARG A 146 12.75 -12.56 -18.08
C ARG A 146 11.40 -12.03 -17.61
N LYS A 147 11.21 -10.73 -17.88
CA LYS A 147 9.95 -9.97 -18.06
C LYS A 147 8.73 -10.52 -17.31
N MET A 148 8.26 -9.76 -16.31
CA MET A 148 6.88 -9.90 -15.82
C MET A 148 5.94 -9.93 -17.03
N PRO A 149 5.19 -11.04 -17.25
CA PRO A 149 4.19 -11.08 -18.29
C PRO A 149 3.08 -10.10 -17.90
N ILE A 150 2.73 -9.28 -18.88
CA ILE A 150 1.65 -8.28 -18.84
C ILE A 150 0.33 -9.00 -18.57
#